data_AF-A0A1W9HSS6-F1
#
_entry.id   AF-A0A1W9HSS6-F1
#
_cell.length_a   1.000
_cell.length_b   1.000
_cell.length_c   1.000
_cell.angle_alpha   90.00
_cell.angle_beta   90.00
_cell.angle_gamma   90.00
#
_symmetry.space_group_name_H-M   'P 1'
#
loop_
_entity.id
_entity.type
_entity.pdbx_description
1 polymer ?
#
loop_
_entity_poly.entity_id
_entity_poly.type
_entity_poly.pdbx_seq_one_letter_code
_entity_poly.pdbx_strand_id
1 'polypeptide(L)'
;MVSSRKNRIFIFVVSFFLVRCVTSQYHASKSNAFGTDIKVSPDRVVAECEFITDYTGDYFEPHGFMIHILDAEKTVLTVSNGTVLDKKECFKRLKATEEILKKGNTVFVRGRGDADAPIRLKSNTYFFPKHGRFPDNGRNLNYLAIWNDLGQCYDAFYGSEKPCPREK
;
A
#
# COMPACT_ATOMS: atom_id res chain seq x y z
N MET A 1 -22.85 -14.99 -55.33
CA MET A 1 -22.53 -15.52 -53.98
C MET A 1 -21.22 -14.90 -53.51
N VAL A 2 -21.30 -13.88 -52.64
CA VAL A 2 -20.12 -13.18 -52.12
C VAL A 2 -19.56 -13.97 -50.94
N SER A 3 -18.32 -14.42 -51.08
CA SER A 3 -17.60 -15.26 -50.12
C SER A 3 -17.24 -14.49 -48.85
N SER A 4 -17.98 -14.73 -47.77
CA SER A 4 -17.75 -14.18 -46.42
C SER A 4 -16.78 -15.03 -45.61
N ARG A 5 -15.51 -15.12 -46.04
CA ARG A 5 -14.45 -15.83 -45.27
C ARG A 5 -13.23 -14.98 -44.87
N LYS A 6 -13.13 -13.72 -45.29
CA LYS A 6 -11.90 -12.91 -45.11
C LYS A 6 -11.81 -12.02 -43.86
N ASN A 7 -12.86 -11.92 -43.02
CA ASN A 7 -12.90 -10.92 -41.93
C ASN A 7 -12.74 -11.47 -40.49
N ARG A 8 -12.46 -12.76 -40.27
CA ARG A 8 -12.29 -13.30 -38.91
C ARG A 8 -10.90 -13.08 -38.31
N ILE A 9 -9.86 -12.99 -39.14
CA ILE A 9 -8.46 -12.85 -38.67
C ILE A 9 -8.20 -11.44 -38.14
N PHE A 10 -8.78 -10.41 -38.75
CA PHE A 10 -8.59 -9.02 -38.33
C PHE A 10 -9.17 -8.72 -36.93
N ILE A 11 -10.24 -9.41 -36.53
CA ILE A 11 -10.87 -9.23 -35.22
C ILE A 11 -9.98 -9.80 -34.09
N PHE A 12 -9.23 -10.88 -34.36
CA PHE A 12 -8.31 -11.47 -33.39
C PHE A 12 -7.07 -10.61 -33.12
N VAL A 13 -6.54 -9.91 -34.12
CA VAL A 13 -5.35 -9.06 -33.97
C VAL A 13 -5.66 -7.79 -33.19
N VAL A 14 -6.84 -7.18 -33.38
CA VAL A 14 -7.26 -5.98 -32.63
C VAL A 14 -7.56 -6.31 -31.15
N SER A 15 -7.99 -7.54 -30.87
CA SER A 15 -8.32 -7.97 -29.50
C SER A 15 -7.08 -8.19 -28.62
N PHE A 16 -5.91 -8.48 -29.21
CA PHE A 16 -4.66 -8.67 -28.46
C PHE A 16 -4.03 -7.36 -27.95
N PHE A 17 -4.35 -6.21 -28.56
CA PHE A 17 -3.84 -4.90 -28.13
C PHE A 17 -4.65 -4.24 -27.02
N LEU A 18 -5.77 -4.84 -26.60
CA LEU A 18 -6.63 -4.31 -25.52
C LEU A 18 -6.31 -4.88 -24.14
N VAL A 19 -5.38 -5.82 -24.03
CA VAL A 19 -4.84 -6.26 -22.74
C VAL A 19 -3.81 -5.21 -22.30
N ARG A 20 -4.30 -4.06 -21.80
CA ARG A 20 -3.45 -3.11 -21.09
C ARG A 20 -2.83 -3.84 -19.91
N CYS A 21 -1.56 -4.19 -20.04
CA CYS A 21 -0.75 -4.65 -18.93
C CYS A 21 -0.68 -3.48 -17.94
N VAL A 22 -1.52 -3.49 -16.90
CA VAL A 22 -1.50 -2.47 -15.86
C VAL A 22 -0.13 -2.58 -15.20
N THR A 23 0.76 -1.64 -15.56
CA THR A 23 2.11 -1.61 -15.02
C THR A 23 2.01 -1.24 -13.55
N SER A 24 2.42 -2.16 -12.68
CA SER A 24 2.50 -1.97 -11.24
C SER A 24 3.31 -0.70 -10.92
N GLN A 25 2.72 0.27 -10.22
CA GLN A 25 3.27 1.62 -10.07
C GLN A 25 3.82 1.86 -8.65
N TYR A 26 4.89 2.65 -8.55
CA TYR A 26 5.40 3.20 -7.31
C TYR A 26 5.99 4.59 -7.57
N HIS A 27 5.64 5.56 -6.73
CA HIS A 27 6.24 6.89 -6.72
C HIS A 27 6.16 7.47 -5.30
N ALA A 28 7.30 7.84 -4.74
CA ALA A 28 7.38 8.59 -3.50
C ALA A 28 7.62 10.07 -3.81
N SER A 29 6.93 10.94 -3.08
CA SER A 29 7.08 12.39 -3.21
C SER A 29 6.97 13.01 -1.83
N LYS A 30 7.91 13.90 -1.50
CA LYS A 30 7.86 14.68 -0.27
C LYS A 30 6.93 15.86 -0.50
N SER A 31 5.65 15.75 -0.14
CA SER A 31 4.68 16.81 -0.46
C SER A 31 4.93 18.08 0.36
N ASN A 32 5.43 17.96 1.60
CA ASN A 32 5.77 19.10 2.45
C ASN A 32 6.56 18.65 3.70
N ALA A 33 6.77 19.56 4.67
CA ALA A 33 7.42 19.26 5.95
C ALA A 33 6.65 18.25 6.83
N PHE A 34 5.39 17.94 6.50
CA PHE A 34 4.50 17.13 7.34
C PHE A 34 4.49 15.64 6.98
N GLY A 35 4.99 15.24 5.80
CA GLY A 35 5.10 13.83 5.44
C GLY A 35 5.56 13.54 4.01
N THR A 36 5.82 12.26 3.76
CA THR A 36 6.08 11.68 2.45
C THR A 36 4.80 10.98 1.96
N ASP A 37 4.42 11.28 0.73
CA ASP A 37 3.31 10.65 0.02
C ASP A 37 3.82 9.59 -0.93
N ILE A 38 3.23 8.41 -0.84
CA ILE A 38 3.57 7.26 -1.68
C ILE A 38 2.36 6.92 -2.52
N LYS A 39 2.45 7.17 -3.82
CA LYS A 39 1.50 6.70 -4.82
C LYS A 39 1.92 5.32 -5.29
N VAL A 40 1.05 4.34 -5.14
CA VAL A 40 1.38 2.93 -5.37
C VAL A 40 0.19 2.16 -5.91
N SER A 41 0.44 1.08 -6.66
CA SER A 41 -0.63 0.16 -7.07
C SER A 41 -0.95 -0.83 -5.93
N PRO A 42 -2.22 -1.24 -5.74
CA PRO A 42 -2.60 -2.06 -4.58
C PRO A 42 -1.84 -3.37 -4.43
N ASP A 43 -1.40 -3.97 -5.53
CA ASP A 43 -0.62 -5.22 -5.56
C ASP A 43 0.78 -5.10 -4.92
N ARG A 44 1.27 -3.87 -4.71
CA ARG A 44 2.54 -3.57 -4.03
C ARG A 44 2.36 -3.21 -2.55
N VAL A 45 1.17 -3.38 -1.99
CA VAL A 45 0.87 -3.02 -0.61
C VAL A 45 0.38 -4.25 0.16
N VAL A 46 0.96 -4.48 1.32
CA VAL A 46 0.51 -5.47 2.30
C VAL A 46 0.34 -4.76 3.63
N ALA A 47 -0.79 -4.95 4.29
CA ALA A 47 -1.02 -4.43 5.64
C ALA A 47 -1.12 -5.60 6.62
N GLU A 48 -0.63 -5.40 7.84
CA GLU A 48 -0.64 -6.43 8.87
C GLU A 48 -0.79 -5.85 10.28
N CYS A 49 -1.20 -6.73 11.19
CA CYS A 49 -1.22 -6.51 12.64
C CYS A 49 -0.33 -7.56 13.29
N GLU A 50 0.76 -7.12 13.92
CA GLU A 50 1.71 -7.99 14.61
C GLU A 50 1.49 -7.92 16.12
N PHE A 51 1.48 -9.06 16.80
CA PHE A 51 1.43 -9.12 18.26
C PHE A 51 2.80 -8.73 18.86
N ILE A 52 2.80 -7.82 19.83
CA ILE A 52 4.02 -7.30 20.45
C ILE A 52 4.29 -8.07 21.75
N THR A 53 5.32 -8.90 21.78
CA THR A 53 5.61 -9.81 22.89
C THR A 53 6.29 -9.14 24.08
N ASP A 54 6.95 -8.01 23.88
CA ASP A 54 7.79 -7.30 24.85
C ASP A 54 7.17 -6.00 25.38
N TYR A 55 5.87 -5.78 25.13
CA TYR A 55 5.16 -4.60 25.62
C TYR A 55 4.87 -4.71 27.12
N THR A 56 5.32 -3.71 27.88
CA THR A 56 5.17 -3.62 29.34
C THR A 56 4.07 -2.66 29.79
N GLY A 57 3.25 -2.16 28.86
CA GLY A 57 2.16 -1.23 29.15
C GLY A 57 0.86 -1.91 29.56
N ASP A 58 -0.25 -1.22 29.30
CA ASP A 58 -1.59 -1.49 29.82
C ASP A 58 -2.49 -2.36 28.93
N TYR A 59 -2.13 -2.57 27.67
CA TYR A 59 -2.85 -3.46 26.75
C TYR A 59 -2.57 -4.94 27.02
N PHE A 60 -3.64 -5.72 27.19
CA PHE A 60 -3.58 -7.19 27.35
C PHE A 60 -3.16 -7.92 26.07
N GLU A 61 -3.61 -7.43 24.90
CA GLU A 61 -3.23 -7.95 23.58
C GLU A 61 -2.62 -6.82 22.72
N PRO A 62 -1.38 -6.40 23.01
CA PRO A 62 -0.72 -5.29 22.31
C PRO A 62 -0.36 -5.69 20.88
N HIS A 63 -0.71 -4.84 19.93
CA HIS A 63 -0.47 -5.04 18.51
C HIS A 63 0.13 -3.80 17.83
N GLY A 64 0.99 -4.02 16.85
CA GLY A 64 1.51 -3.01 15.95
C GLY A 64 0.80 -3.08 14.60
N PHE A 65 0.30 -1.94 14.10
CA PHE A 65 -0.23 -1.83 12.74
C PHE A 65 0.86 -1.37 11.77
N MET A 66 1.02 -2.11 10.69
CA MET A 66 2.05 -1.87 9.66
C MET A 66 1.48 -1.96 8.25
N ILE A 67 2.03 -1.15 7.35
CA ILE A 67 1.81 -1.21 5.91
C ILE A 67 3.18 -1.35 5.24
N HIS A 68 3.40 -2.46 4.57
CA HIS A 68 4.59 -2.75 3.78
C HIS A 68 4.35 -2.39 2.32
N ILE A 69 5.28 -1.64 1.74
CA ILE A 69 5.19 -1.14 0.38
C ILE A 69 6.40 -1.61 -0.42
N LEU A 70 6.13 -2.34 -1.51
CA LEU A 70 7.15 -2.78 -2.46
C LEU A 70 7.54 -1.62 -3.38
N ASP A 71 8.77 -1.13 -3.23
CA ASP A 71 9.29 0.00 -4.00
C ASP A 71 9.78 -0.38 -5.41
N ALA A 72 10.24 0.62 -6.17
CA ALA A 72 10.74 0.42 -7.52
C ALA A 72 12.01 -0.44 -7.60
N GLU A 73 12.80 -0.48 -6.52
CA GLU A 73 14.05 -1.24 -6.40
C GLU A 73 13.83 -2.69 -5.95
N LYS A 74 12.56 -3.12 -5.84
CA LYS A 74 12.17 -4.45 -5.35
C LYS A 74 12.62 -4.67 -3.90
N THR A 75 12.49 -3.64 -3.08
CA THR A 75 12.70 -3.71 -1.64
C THR A 75 11.48 -3.16 -0.90
N VAL A 76 11.42 -3.38 0.41
CA VAL A 76 10.21 -3.10 1.19
C VAL A 76 10.44 -1.93 2.12
N LEU A 77 9.66 -0.87 1.91
CA LEU A 77 9.49 0.26 2.82
C LEU A 77 8.35 -0.05 3.79
N THR A 78 8.55 0.19 5.08
CA THR A 78 7.51 -0.03 6.10
C THR A 78 6.93 1.30 6.58
N VAL A 79 5.60 1.37 6.66
CA VAL A 79 4.85 2.49 7.22
C VAL A 79 4.11 1.97 8.45
N SER A 80 4.53 2.38 9.64
CA SER A 80 4.02 1.84 10.91
C SER A 80 3.38 2.91 11.78
N ASN A 81 2.39 2.55 12.60
CA ASN A 81 1.69 3.55 13.43
C ASN A 81 2.56 4.19 14.51
N GLY A 82 3.71 3.59 14.87
CA GLY A 82 4.57 4.05 15.97
C GLY A 82 3.95 3.94 17.36
N THR A 83 2.63 3.83 17.46
CA THR A 83 1.87 3.58 18.70
C THR A 83 1.42 2.12 18.78
N VAL A 84 1.51 1.53 19.97
CA VAL A 84 0.90 0.24 20.28
C VAL A 84 -0.62 0.39 20.34
N LEU A 85 -1.33 -0.56 19.75
CA LEU A 85 -2.79 -0.62 19.71
C LEU A 85 -3.27 -1.86 20.47
N ASP A 86 -4.50 -1.83 20.96
CA ASP A 86 -5.17 -3.09 21.26
C ASP A 86 -5.48 -3.86 19.95
N LYS A 87 -5.68 -5.17 20.09
CA LYS A 87 -6.05 -6.06 18.99
C LYS A 87 -7.25 -5.56 18.19
N LYS A 88 -8.31 -5.10 18.86
CA LYS A 88 -9.56 -4.71 18.19
C LYS A 88 -9.33 -3.51 17.28
N GLU A 89 -8.61 -2.51 17.76
CA GLU A 89 -8.28 -1.30 17.02
C GLU A 89 -7.29 -1.59 15.88
N CYS A 90 -6.29 -2.44 16.11
CA CYS A 90 -5.39 -2.86 15.03
C CYS A 90 -6.16 -3.55 13.89
N PHE A 91 -6.99 -4.56 14.22
CA PHE A 91 -7.75 -5.30 13.21
C PHE A 91 -8.81 -4.43 12.51
N LYS A 92 -9.36 -3.42 13.19
CA LYS A 92 -10.23 -2.42 12.56
C LYS A 92 -9.48 -1.63 11.49
N ARG A 93 -8.24 -1.19 11.77
CA ARG A 93 -7.36 -0.48 10.81
C ARG A 93 -6.96 -1.36 9.64
N LEU A 94 -6.59 -2.61 9.92
CA LEU A 94 -6.28 -3.62 8.91
C LEU A 94 -7.45 -3.80 7.94
N LYS A 95 -8.64 -4.07 8.46
CA LYS A 95 -9.84 -4.26 7.64
C LYS A 95 -10.17 -3.04 6.77
N ALA A 96 -10.06 -1.83 7.34
CA ALA A 96 -10.31 -0.61 6.58
C ALA A 96 -9.29 -0.42 5.45
N THR A 97 -8.02 -0.71 5.73
CA THR A 97 -6.94 -0.68 4.75
C THR A 97 -7.19 -1.67 3.61
N GLU A 98 -7.50 -2.93 3.94
CA GLU A 98 -7.82 -3.96 2.95
C GLU A 98 -8.98 -3.56 2.02
N GLU A 99 -10.03 -2.95 2.57
CA GLU A 99 -11.16 -2.44 1.78
C GLU A 99 -10.76 -1.31 0.82
N ILE A 100 -9.84 -0.43 1.22
CA ILE A 100 -9.29 0.64 0.37
C ILE A 100 -8.44 0.04 -0.77
N LEU A 101 -7.57 -0.93 -0.44
CA LEU A 101 -6.70 -1.62 -1.39
C LEU A 101 -7.50 -2.42 -2.43
N LYS A 102 -8.57 -3.09 -2.00
CA LYS A 102 -9.38 -3.97 -2.86
C LYS A 102 -10.14 -3.21 -3.96
N LYS A 103 -10.54 -1.96 -3.69
CA LYS A 103 -11.41 -1.17 -4.58
C LYS A 103 -10.64 -0.15 -5.42
N GLY A 104 -9.51 0.36 -4.91
CA GLY A 104 -8.71 1.35 -5.61
C GLY A 104 -7.93 0.77 -6.78
N ASN A 105 -7.72 1.56 -7.84
CA ASN A 105 -6.69 1.26 -8.85
C ASN A 105 -5.36 1.90 -8.48
N THR A 106 -5.44 3.02 -7.76
CA THR A 106 -4.29 3.74 -7.20
C THR A 106 -4.53 3.95 -5.72
N VAL A 107 -3.51 3.64 -4.94
CA VAL A 107 -3.50 3.83 -3.49
C VAL A 107 -2.45 4.88 -3.18
N PHE A 108 -2.76 5.71 -2.20
CA PHE A 108 -1.86 6.70 -1.65
C PHE A 108 -1.66 6.40 -0.17
N VAL A 109 -0.41 6.31 0.25
CA VAL A 109 -0.04 6.14 1.66
C VAL A 109 0.78 7.34 2.08
N ARG A 110 0.37 8.00 3.15
CA ARG A 110 1.09 9.12 3.75
C ARG A 110 1.71 8.69 5.06
N GLY A 111 2.99 9.01 5.23
CA GLY A 111 3.68 8.82 6.49
C GLY A 111 4.73 9.88 6.77
N ARG A 112 5.04 10.12 8.05
CA ARG A 112 6.13 11.03 8.46
C ARG A 112 7.46 10.29 8.47
N GLY A 113 8.41 10.79 7.70
CA GLY A 113 9.75 10.23 7.55
C GLY A 113 10.27 10.49 6.14
N ASP A 114 11.38 9.87 5.80
CA ASP A 114 12.04 10.02 4.50
C ASP A 114 12.05 8.68 3.75
N ALA A 115 11.21 8.57 2.72
CA ALA A 115 11.15 7.37 1.88
C ALA A 115 12.34 7.26 0.93
N ASP A 116 13.11 8.33 0.75
CA ASP A 116 14.29 8.38 -0.13
C ASP A 116 15.60 8.24 0.66
N ALA A 117 15.53 8.07 1.98
CA ALA A 117 16.70 7.82 2.83
C ALA A 117 17.55 6.64 2.31
N PRO A 118 18.86 6.56 2.59
CA PRO A 118 19.67 5.44 2.09
C PRO A 118 19.15 4.06 2.53
N ILE A 119 19.12 3.09 1.59
CA ILE A 119 18.71 1.71 1.86
C ILE A 119 19.70 1.03 2.81
N ARG A 120 19.16 0.37 3.83
CA ARG A 120 19.89 -0.50 4.76
C ARG A 120 19.14 -1.82 4.89
N LEU A 121 19.50 -2.77 4.02
CA LEU A 121 18.85 -4.08 3.97
C LEU A 121 18.85 -4.75 5.35
N LYS A 122 17.69 -5.25 5.74
CA LYS A 122 17.51 -6.08 6.95
C LYS A 122 17.36 -7.54 6.55
N SER A 123 17.51 -8.42 7.54
CA SER A 123 17.27 -9.87 7.38
C SER A 123 15.81 -10.22 7.10
N ASN A 124 14.88 -9.33 7.45
CA ASN A 124 13.45 -9.56 7.31
C ASN A 124 13.04 -9.54 5.83
N THR A 125 12.13 -10.43 5.46
CA THR A 125 11.54 -10.49 4.11
C THR A 125 10.03 -10.52 4.19
N TYR A 126 9.39 -9.80 3.28
CA TYR A 126 7.93 -9.72 3.20
C TYR A 126 7.42 -10.32 1.91
N PHE A 127 6.29 -11.02 1.99
CA PHE A 127 5.67 -11.69 0.85
C PHE A 127 4.52 -10.86 0.28
N PHE A 128 4.59 -10.56 -1.01
CA PHE A 128 3.56 -9.88 -1.77
C PHE A 128 2.93 -10.91 -2.72
N PRO A 129 1.61 -11.20 -2.62
CA PRO A 129 0.98 -12.32 -3.33
C PRO A 129 1.24 -12.38 -4.84
N LYS A 130 1.38 -11.21 -5.50
CA LYS A 130 1.61 -11.13 -6.95
C LYS A 130 3.09 -10.98 -7.36
N HIS A 131 3.98 -10.70 -6.41
CA HIS A 131 5.38 -10.33 -6.71
C HIS A 131 6.42 -11.26 -6.08
N GLY A 132 6.08 -12.00 -5.01
CA GLY A 132 7.02 -12.87 -4.31
C GLY A 132 7.57 -12.25 -3.02
N ARG A 133 8.78 -12.65 -2.62
CA ARG A 133 9.41 -12.21 -1.36
C ARG A 133 10.49 -11.17 -1.62
N PHE A 134 10.51 -10.10 -0.83
CA PHE A 134 11.47 -9.01 -0.95
C PHE A 134 12.05 -8.62 0.40
N PRO A 135 13.33 -8.19 0.44
CA PRO A 135 13.97 -7.76 1.68
C PRO A 135 13.45 -6.39 2.12
N ASP A 136 13.38 -6.22 3.43
CA ASP A 136 13.20 -4.92 4.07
C ASP A 136 14.39 -4.00 3.78
N ASN A 137 14.12 -2.76 3.37
CA ASN A 137 15.14 -1.76 3.05
C ASN A 137 15.55 -0.89 4.24
N GLY A 138 14.98 -1.12 5.42
CA GLY A 138 15.28 -0.43 6.67
C GLY A 138 14.73 0.99 6.75
N ARG A 139 14.03 1.47 5.72
CA ARG A 139 13.32 2.76 5.74
C ARG A 139 11.99 2.56 6.46
N ASN A 140 11.64 3.53 7.31
CA ASN A 140 10.40 3.51 8.06
C ASN A 140 9.73 4.88 8.04
N LEU A 141 8.42 4.90 7.82
CA LEU A 141 7.59 6.08 7.98
C LEU A 141 6.58 5.86 9.12
N ASN A 142 6.30 6.91 9.89
CA ASN A 142 5.18 6.89 10.82
C ASN A 142 3.88 7.09 10.06
N TYR A 143 2.97 6.12 10.10
CA TYR A 143 1.68 6.10 9.42
C TYR A 143 0.83 7.31 9.79
N LEU A 144 0.31 8.00 8.77
CA LEU A 144 -0.64 9.09 8.94
C LEU A 144 -1.99 8.75 8.29
N ALA A 145 -1.98 8.30 7.04
CA ALA A 145 -3.20 8.03 6.31
C ALA A 145 -2.99 7.10 5.12
N ILE A 146 -4.08 6.46 4.70
CA ILE A 146 -4.20 5.75 3.43
C ILE A 146 -5.50 6.14 2.73
N TRP A 147 -5.46 6.34 1.41
CA TRP A 147 -6.64 6.59 0.60
C TRP A 147 -6.48 6.03 -0.81
N ASN A 148 -7.56 5.97 -1.57
CA ASN A 148 -7.53 5.57 -2.97
C ASN A 148 -8.11 6.63 -3.92
N ASP A 149 -8.00 6.34 -5.21
CA ASP A 149 -8.56 7.13 -6.31
C ASP A 149 -10.10 7.25 -6.31
N LEU A 150 -10.79 6.47 -5.49
CA LEU A 150 -12.24 6.52 -5.30
C LEU A 150 -12.66 7.40 -4.11
N GLY A 151 -11.71 8.06 -3.44
CA GLY A 151 -11.97 8.92 -2.28
C GLY A 151 -12.25 8.17 -0.98
N GLN A 152 -12.07 6.84 -0.95
CA GLN A 152 -12.12 6.09 0.30
C GLN A 152 -10.84 6.33 1.09
N CYS A 153 -10.96 6.47 2.41
CA CYS A 153 -9.80 6.81 3.22
C CYS A 153 -9.87 6.31 4.66
N TYR A 154 -8.69 6.23 5.28
CA TYR A 154 -8.51 5.95 6.70
C TYR A 154 -7.31 6.73 7.24
N ASP A 155 -7.53 7.53 8.28
CA ASP A 155 -6.54 8.35 8.96
C ASP A 155 -6.20 7.76 10.35
N ALA A 156 -4.95 7.89 10.79
CA ALA A 156 -4.48 7.36 12.07
C ALA A 156 -5.20 7.98 13.29
N PHE A 157 -5.65 9.23 13.19
CA PHE A 157 -6.26 10.01 14.26
C PHE A 157 -7.79 10.03 14.17
N TYR A 158 -8.34 10.12 12.95
CA TYR A 158 -9.79 10.26 12.72
C TYR A 158 -10.45 8.99 12.19
N GLY A 159 -9.67 7.92 11.92
CA GLY A 159 -10.19 6.70 11.31
C GLY A 159 -10.81 6.98 9.94
N SER A 160 -12.01 6.48 9.69
CA SER A 160 -12.75 6.76 8.45
C SER A 160 -13.51 8.09 8.48
N GLU A 161 -13.48 8.82 9.60
CA GLU A 161 -14.10 10.14 9.71
C GLU A 161 -13.17 11.22 9.12
N LYS A 162 -13.68 12.41 8.82
CA LYS A 162 -12.89 13.46 8.13
C LYS A 162 -11.58 13.77 8.90
N PRO A 163 -10.41 14.01 8.25
CA PRO A 163 -10.15 14.02 6.81
C PRO A 163 -8.88 13.27 6.37
N CYS A 164 -9.02 12.37 5.40
CA CYS A 164 -8.15 12.43 4.21
C CYS A 164 -8.98 13.15 3.12
N PRO A 165 -8.45 13.89 2.13
CA PRO A 165 -7.07 14.11 1.67
C PRO A 165 -6.45 15.44 2.18
N ARG A 166 -5.13 15.67 2.01
CA ARG A 166 -4.50 17.01 2.19
C ARG A 166 -3.37 17.28 1.18
N GLU A 167 -3.73 17.45 -0.09
CA GLU A 167 -3.21 18.44 -1.06
C GLU A 167 -4.12 18.47 -2.31
N LYS A 168 -4.21 19.63 -2.98
CA LYS A 168 -4.90 19.90 -4.25
C LYS A 168 -3.93 19.73 -5.40
#